data_AF-A0A2D7KW60-F1
#
_entry.id   AF-A0A2D7KW60-F1
#
_cell.length_a   1.000
_cell.length_b   1.000
_cell.length_c   1.000
_cell.angle_alpha   90.00
_cell.angle_beta   90.00
_cell.angle_gamma   90.00
#
_symmetry.space_group_name_H-M   'P 1'
#
loop_
_entity.id
_entity.type
_entity.pdbx_description
1 polymer ?
#
loop_
_entity_poly.entity_id
_entity_poly.type
_entity_poly.pdbx_seq_one_letter_code
_entity_poly.pdbx_strand_id
1 'polypeptide(L)'
;MASVVPFAWYYDASENIYPVGAGIGPGMALAIGASLAKDDVKSIAMCGDGGFMLNLPDLWTAVEVNSNVVFMVMNDKGYGVIKHIQDSLYGGRKNFADLQVPNFKELADTVKMKYLIVKSSSEFENSLKKAFNLSGPILLEIDINSIGELPRYFIPPPFTEK
;
A
#
# COMPACT_ATOMS: atom_id res chain seq x y z
N MET A 1 11.15 -30.56 17.14
CA MET A 1 11.88 -29.54 17.90
C MET A 1 11.23 -28.21 17.57
N ALA A 2 10.81 -27.47 18.59
CA ALA A 2 9.78 -26.44 18.52
C ALA A 2 10.17 -25.18 17.74
N SER A 3 9.20 -24.57 17.05
CA SER A 3 8.84 -23.16 17.26
C SER A 3 7.50 -22.87 16.60
N VAL A 4 6.55 -22.47 17.44
CA VAL A 4 5.30 -21.80 17.06
C VAL A 4 5.69 -20.41 16.55
N VAL A 5 5.21 -20.01 15.37
CA VAL A 5 5.24 -18.60 14.95
C VAL A 5 3.81 -18.22 14.57
N PRO A 6 3.06 -17.50 15.41
CA PRO A 6 1.77 -16.97 15.03
C PRO A 6 2.04 -15.64 14.31
N PHE A 7 2.30 -15.69 13.00
CA PHE A 7 2.20 -14.50 12.15
C PHE A 7 0.80 -14.49 11.52
N ALA A 8 -0.21 -14.20 12.34
CA ALA A 8 -1.58 -13.98 11.91
C ALA A 8 -1.87 -12.47 11.98
N TRP A 9 -1.76 -11.80 10.84
CA TRP A 9 -2.29 -10.44 10.66
C TRP A 9 -3.54 -10.63 9.81
N TYR A 10 -4.70 -10.15 10.26
CA TYR A 10 -6.03 -10.33 9.64
C TYR A 10 -6.71 -11.67 9.87
N TYR A 11 -7.54 -11.76 10.91
CA TYR A 11 -8.54 -12.83 11.02
C TYR A 11 -9.94 -12.33 11.42
N ASP A 12 -10.07 -11.13 11.99
CA ASP A 12 -11.36 -10.61 12.43
C ASP A 12 -11.86 -9.43 11.58
N ALA A 13 -13.16 -9.43 11.27
CA ALA A 13 -13.79 -8.37 10.48
C ALA A 13 -13.73 -6.99 11.17
N SER A 14 -13.53 -6.94 12.48
CA SER A 14 -13.33 -5.71 13.26
C SER A 14 -11.93 -5.09 13.12
N GLU A 15 -11.00 -5.78 12.47
CA GLU A 15 -9.60 -5.34 12.31
C GLU A 15 -9.27 -4.88 10.89
N ASN A 16 -10.25 -4.88 9.98
CA ASN A 16 -10.08 -4.43 8.60
C ASN A 16 -11.00 -3.24 8.30
N ILE A 17 -10.45 -2.21 7.67
CA ILE A 17 -11.18 -1.06 7.17
C ILE A 17 -10.90 -0.94 5.68
N TYR A 18 -11.94 -1.03 4.85
CA TYR A 18 -11.84 -0.85 3.40
C TYR A 18 -13.04 -0.05 2.87
N PRO A 19 -12.85 0.80 1.84
CA PRO A 19 -13.95 1.57 1.26
C PRO A 19 -14.86 0.65 0.43
N VAL A 20 -16.06 0.36 0.94
CA VAL A 20 -17.05 -0.50 0.25
C VAL A 20 -17.44 0.06 -1.13
N GLY A 21 -17.44 1.38 -1.29
CA GLY A 21 -17.68 2.05 -2.59
C GLY A 21 -16.51 2.00 -3.56
N ALA A 22 -15.43 1.25 -3.27
CA ALA A 22 -14.20 1.18 -4.05
C ALA A 22 -13.54 2.55 -4.31
N GLY A 23 -13.71 3.49 -3.38
CA GLY A 23 -13.07 4.81 -3.44
C GLY A 23 -11.55 4.70 -3.38
N ILE A 24 -10.86 5.44 -4.25
CA ILE A 24 -9.40 5.49 -4.31
C ILE A 24 -8.90 6.61 -3.39
N GLY A 25 -7.84 6.33 -2.62
CA GLY A 25 -7.17 7.30 -1.76
C GLY A 25 -7.53 7.35 -0.27
N PRO A 26 -8.66 6.84 0.26
CA PRO A 26 -9.00 7.07 1.66
C PRO A 26 -8.08 6.34 2.66
N GLY A 27 -7.23 5.41 2.19
CA GLY A 27 -6.39 4.57 3.04
C GLY A 27 -5.49 5.33 4.02
N MET A 28 -4.93 6.48 3.62
CA MET A 28 -4.04 7.25 4.49
C MET A 28 -4.79 7.82 5.70
N ALA A 29 -5.84 8.60 5.46
CA ALA A 29 -6.69 9.17 6.51
C ALA A 29 -7.33 8.10 7.40
N LEU A 30 -7.81 7.00 6.81
CA LEU A 30 -8.40 5.89 7.55
C LEU A 30 -7.38 5.24 8.50
N ALA A 31 -6.15 5.00 8.05
CA ALA A 31 -5.12 4.40 8.89
C ALA A 31 -4.63 5.34 9.99
N ILE A 32 -4.52 6.65 9.72
CA ILE A 32 -4.21 7.65 10.75
C ILE A 32 -5.29 7.61 11.84
N GLY A 33 -6.57 7.71 11.46
CA GLY A 33 -7.69 7.66 12.40
C GLY A 33 -7.74 6.36 13.20
N ALA A 34 -7.51 5.21 12.55
CA ALA A 34 -7.45 3.91 13.22
C ALA A 34 -6.33 3.86 14.26
N SER A 35 -5.12 4.36 13.93
CA SER A 35 -3.99 4.38 14.86
C SER A 35 -4.20 5.31 16.07
N LEU A 36 -5.03 6.35 15.93
CA LEU A 36 -5.39 7.23 17.04
C LEU A 36 -6.49 6.62 17.92
N ALA A 37 -7.36 5.78 17.34
CA ALA A 37 -8.41 5.08 18.08
C ALA A 37 -7.86 3.92 18.93
N LYS A 38 -6.75 3.30 18.52
CA LYS A 38 -6.01 2.25 19.25
C LYS A 38 -4.51 2.50 19.14
N ASP A 39 -3.97 3.30 20.04
CA ASP A 39 -2.56 3.74 20.02
C ASP A 39 -1.55 2.62 20.36
N ASP A 40 -2.01 1.59 21.07
CA ASP A 40 -1.27 0.36 21.41
C ASP A 40 -1.12 -0.63 20.24
N VAL A 41 -1.90 -0.45 19.18
CA VAL A 41 -1.88 -1.31 17.98
C VAL A 41 -1.31 -0.57 16.78
N LYS A 42 -0.27 -1.13 16.18
CA LYS A 42 0.30 -0.58 14.94
C LYS A 42 -0.61 -0.89 13.76
N SER A 43 -1.04 0.16 13.07
CA SER A 43 -1.88 0.07 11.87
C SER A 43 -1.03 -0.06 10.61
N ILE A 44 -1.57 -0.72 9.58
CA ILE A 44 -0.98 -0.78 8.25
C ILE A 44 -1.97 -0.29 7.21
N ALA A 45 -1.56 0.70 6.42
CA ALA A 45 -2.27 1.14 5.22
C ALA A 45 -1.62 0.49 4.01
N MET A 46 -2.34 -0.39 3.33
CA MET A 46 -1.92 -0.95 2.05
C MET A 46 -2.53 -0.13 0.91
N CYS A 47 -1.70 0.51 0.10
CA CYS A 47 -2.15 1.44 -0.95
C CYS A 47 -1.33 1.25 -2.23
N GLY A 48 -1.96 1.39 -3.40
CA GLY A 48 -1.21 1.66 -4.63
C GLY A 48 -0.65 3.09 -4.63
N ASP A 49 0.45 3.32 -5.33
CA ASP A 49 1.07 4.63 -5.54
C ASP A 49 0.08 5.73 -5.99
N GLY A 50 -0.77 5.45 -6.98
CA GLY A 50 -1.74 6.40 -7.50
C GLY A 50 -2.82 6.77 -6.49
N GLY A 51 -3.20 5.85 -5.61
CA GLY A 51 -4.14 6.13 -4.52
C GLY A 51 -3.48 6.88 -3.38
N PHE A 52 -2.25 6.50 -3.03
CA PHE A 52 -1.45 7.18 -2.02
C PHE A 52 -1.21 8.66 -2.38
N MET A 53 -0.97 8.95 -3.66
CA MET A 53 -0.74 10.31 -4.17
C MET A 53 -1.95 11.25 -4.08
N LEU A 54 -3.18 10.73 -3.95
CA LEU A 54 -4.37 11.59 -3.86
C LEU A 54 -4.41 12.41 -2.58
N ASN A 55 -3.76 11.94 -1.52
CA ASN A 55 -3.81 12.54 -0.17
C ASN A 55 -2.41 12.75 0.43
N LEU A 56 -1.40 13.10 -0.38
CA LEU A 56 -0.04 13.37 0.14
C LEU A 56 0.04 14.37 1.30
N PRO A 57 -0.80 15.43 1.38
CA PRO A 57 -0.78 16.34 2.52
C PRO A 57 -1.02 15.65 3.87
N ASP A 58 -1.70 14.51 3.92
CA ASP A 58 -1.95 13.76 5.15
C ASP A 58 -0.65 13.19 5.76
N LEU A 59 0.46 13.14 5.01
CA LEU A 59 1.78 12.77 5.56
C LEU A 59 2.25 13.74 6.63
N TRP A 60 1.96 15.04 6.51
CA TRP A 60 2.25 16.00 7.57
C TRP A 60 1.39 15.75 8.80
N THR A 61 0.12 15.42 8.61
CA THR A 61 -0.79 15.05 9.71
C THR A 61 -0.27 13.82 10.43
N ALA A 62 0.11 12.76 9.69
CA ALA A 62 0.66 11.53 10.25
C ALA A 62 1.90 11.78 11.12
N VAL A 63 2.76 12.72 10.72
CA VAL A 63 3.97 13.12 11.46
C VAL A 63 3.62 13.99 12.67
N GLU A 64 2.73 14.97 12.50
CA GLU A 64 2.29 15.87 13.56
C GLU A 64 1.67 15.12 14.74
N VAL A 65 0.79 14.15 14.45
CA VAL A 65 0.14 13.32 15.48
C VAL A 65 1.00 12.10 15.88
N ASN A 66 2.19 11.96 15.32
CA ASN A 66 3.08 10.81 15.50
C ASN A 66 2.34 9.46 15.34
N SER A 67 1.51 9.36 14.30
CA SER A 67 0.65 8.20 14.05
C SER A 67 1.43 6.89 14.04
N ASN A 68 0.88 5.84 14.65
CA ASN A 68 1.52 4.52 14.70
C ASN A 68 1.16 3.70 13.45
N VAL A 69 1.54 4.20 12.28
CA VAL A 69 1.12 3.64 10.98
C VAL A 69 2.32 3.24 10.11
N VAL A 70 2.22 2.07 9.48
CA VAL A 70 3.04 1.71 8.31
C VAL A 70 2.22 1.98 7.05
N PHE A 71 2.61 2.99 6.28
CA PHE A 71 2.08 3.22 4.93
C PHE A 71 2.84 2.35 3.95
N MET A 72 2.28 1.20 3.59
CA MET A 72 2.84 0.29 2.60
C MET A 72 2.33 0.66 1.21
N VAL A 73 3.22 1.16 0.36
CA VAL A 73 2.88 1.65 -0.98
C VAL A 73 3.38 0.68 -2.04
N MET A 74 2.46 0.04 -2.75
CA MET A 74 2.77 -0.76 -3.94
C MET A 74 3.01 0.19 -5.11
N ASN A 75 4.28 0.37 -5.49
CA ASN A 75 4.71 1.31 -6.52
C ASN A 75 4.99 0.57 -7.83
N ASP A 76 3.99 0.53 -8.71
CA ASP A 76 4.11 0.04 -10.09
C ASP A 76 4.18 1.18 -11.12
N LYS A 77 4.17 2.44 -10.67
CA LYS A 77 4.15 3.67 -11.47
C LYS A 77 2.91 3.75 -12.35
N GLY A 78 1.75 3.31 -11.85
CA GLY A 78 0.55 3.28 -12.65
C GLY A 78 -0.75 2.93 -11.92
N TYR A 79 -1.86 3.10 -12.64
CA TYR A 79 -3.13 2.52 -12.24
C TYR A 79 -3.20 1.07 -12.73
N GLY A 80 -2.52 0.14 -12.06
CA GLY A 80 -2.43 -1.27 -12.46
C GLY A 80 -3.79 -1.94 -12.75
N VAL A 81 -4.82 -1.68 -11.93
CA VAL A 81 -6.19 -2.18 -12.16
C VAL A 81 -6.77 -1.63 -13.47
N ILE A 82 -6.56 -0.35 -13.77
CA ILE A 82 -7.04 0.28 -15.00
C ILE A 82 -6.30 -0.27 -16.22
N LYS A 83 -4.97 -0.45 -16.12
CA LYS A 83 -4.16 -1.11 -17.17
C LYS A 83 -4.69 -2.51 -17.45
N HIS A 84 -5.01 -3.28 -16.42
CA HIS A 84 -5.55 -4.64 -16.57
C HIS A 84 -6.93 -4.65 -17.24
N ILE A 85 -7.83 -3.73 -16.87
CA ILE A 85 -9.13 -3.56 -17.52
C ILE A 85 -8.96 -3.20 -19.00
N GLN A 86 -8.02 -2.30 -19.31
CA GLN A 86 -7.68 -1.90 -20.68
C GLN A 86 -7.13 -3.07 -21.51
N ASP A 87 -6.27 -3.89 -20.91
CA ASP A 87 -5.75 -5.11 -21.54
C ASP A 87 -6.86 -6.12 -21.81
N SER A 88 -7.76 -6.31 -20.84
CA SER A 88 -8.79 -7.36 -20.91
C SER A 88 -10.00 -6.99 -21.76
N LEU A 89 -10.45 -5.73 -21.74
CA LEU A 89 -11.73 -5.32 -22.33
C LEU A 89 -11.58 -4.35 -23.52
N TYR A 90 -10.40 -3.76 -23.72
CA TYR A 90 -10.19 -2.69 -24.72
C TYR A 90 -9.03 -2.97 -25.68
N GLY A 91 -8.71 -4.25 -25.87
CA GLY A 91 -7.73 -4.71 -26.86
C GLY A 91 -6.29 -4.28 -26.58
N GLY A 92 -5.90 -4.17 -25.30
CA GLY A 92 -4.52 -3.80 -24.94
C GLY A 92 -4.21 -2.30 -25.00
N ARG A 93 -5.19 -1.45 -25.33
CA ARG A 93 -4.94 0.00 -25.48
C ARG A 93 -4.85 0.68 -24.11
N LYS A 94 -3.63 0.99 -23.69
CA LYS A 94 -3.38 1.69 -22.42
C LYS A 94 -3.49 3.20 -22.58
N ASN A 95 -4.37 3.84 -21.83
CA ASN A 95 -4.58 5.29 -21.86
C ASN A 95 -4.66 5.85 -20.43
N PHE A 96 -3.91 6.93 -20.16
CA PHE A 96 -3.95 7.70 -18.91
C PHE A 96 -3.79 6.87 -17.63
N ALA A 97 -3.04 5.76 -17.72
CA ALA A 97 -2.85 4.82 -16.62
C ALA A 97 -1.39 4.73 -16.15
N ASP A 98 -0.45 5.36 -16.84
CA ASP A 98 0.92 5.54 -16.37
C ASP A 98 1.00 6.79 -15.50
N LEU A 99 1.69 6.69 -14.37
CA LEU A 99 1.78 7.75 -13.39
C LEU A 99 3.20 8.29 -13.29
N GLN A 100 3.30 9.61 -13.17
CA GLN A 100 4.50 10.27 -12.71
C GLN A 100 4.41 10.36 -11.18
N VAL A 101 5.14 9.50 -10.50
CA VAL A 101 5.20 9.45 -9.03
C VAL A 101 6.44 10.22 -8.53
N PRO A 102 6.39 10.87 -7.36
CA PRO A 102 7.58 11.48 -6.78
C PRO A 102 8.60 10.41 -6.36
N ASN A 103 9.84 10.83 -6.11
CA ASN A 103 10.77 9.99 -5.37
C ASN A 103 10.25 9.88 -3.92
N PHE A 104 9.73 8.70 -3.55
CA PHE A 104 9.13 8.49 -2.24
C PHE A 104 10.12 8.62 -1.08
N LYS A 105 11.41 8.36 -1.31
CA LYS A 105 12.44 8.64 -0.30
C LYS A 105 12.56 10.13 -0.04
N GLU A 106 12.68 10.95 -1.09
CA GLU A 106 12.78 12.41 -0.95
C GLU A 106 11.51 13.01 -0.33
N LEU A 107 10.34 12.46 -0.68
CA LEU A 107 9.07 12.85 -0.07
C LEU A 107 9.05 12.53 1.43
N ALA A 108 9.45 11.32 1.82
CA ALA A 108 9.55 10.93 3.23
C ALA A 108 10.55 11.81 4.00
N ASP A 109 11.71 12.10 3.41
CA ASP A 109 12.70 12.99 4.00
C ASP A 109 12.13 14.41 4.20
N THR A 110 11.37 14.92 3.22
CA THR A 110 10.72 16.25 3.26
C THR A 110 9.76 16.39 4.44
N VAL A 111 8.96 15.35 4.69
CA VAL A 111 7.99 15.32 5.81
C VAL A 111 8.60 14.78 7.11
N LYS A 112 9.89 14.41 7.13
CA LYS A 112 10.61 13.83 8.28
C LYS A 112 10.05 12.47 8.74
N MET A 113 9.63 11.64 7.81
CA MET A 113 9.13 10.29 8.04
C MET A 113 10.22 9.24 7.79
N LYS A 114 10.17 8.12 8.52
CA LYS A 114 11.08 6.99 8.25
C LYS A 114 10.70 6.34 6.93
N TYR A 115 11.69 5.96 6.14
CA TYR A 115 11.50 5.34 4.83
C TYR A 115 12.23 4.00 4.73
N LEU A 116 11.56 3.02 4.15
CA LEU A 116 12.09 1.71 3.77
C LEU A 116 11.63 1.38 2.36
N ILE A 117 12.43 0.61 1.63
CA ILE A 117 12.09 0.12 0.29
C ILE A 117 12.38 -1.37 0.20
N VAL A 118 11.49 -2.10 -0.46
CA VAL A 118 11.63 -3.51 -0.82
C VAL A 118 11.76 -3.61 -2.34
N LYS A 119 12.84 -4.23 -2.81
CA LYS A 119 13.07 -4.43 -4.26
C LYS A 119 13.06 -5.89 -4.69
N SER A 120 13.03 -6.81 -3.74
CA SER A 120 12.93 -8.25 -4.00
C SER A 120 11.96 -8.91 -3.04
N SER A 121 11.32 -10.00 -3.46
CA SER A 121 10.41 -10.78 -2.61
C SER A 121 11.10 -11.32 -1.35
N SER A 122 12.39 -11.67 -1.44
CA SER A 122 13.21 -12.14 -0.31
C SER A 122 13.43 -11.09 0.78
N GLU A 123 13.36 -9.80 0.45
CA GLU A 123 13.54 -8.70 1.41
C GLU A 123 12.26 -8.36 2.18
N PHE A 124 11.10 -8.80 1.67
CA PHE A 124 9.79 -8.33 2.13
C PHE A 124 9.56 -8.61 3.62
N GLU A 125 9.74 -9.87 4.04
CA GLU A 125 9.47 -10.27 5.43
C GLU A 125 10.34 -9.50 6.44
N ASN A 126 11.63 -9.37 6.15
CA ASN A 126 12.56 -8.65 7.01
C ASN A 126 12.27 -7.15 7.06
N SER A 127 11.92 -6.55 5.93
CA SER A 127 11.59 -5.12 5.84
C SER A 127 10.28 -4.81 6.54
N LEU A 128 9.29 -5.69 6.43
CA LEU A 128 8.03 -5.57 7.13
C LEU A 128 8.22 -5.66 8.65
N LYS A 129 8.94 -6.68 9.13
CA LYS A 129 9.30 -6.82 10.56
C LYS A 129 10.03 -5.57 11.06
N LYS A 130 10.97 -5.04 10.27
CA LYS A 130 11.68 -3.80 10.61
C LYS A 130 10.73 -2.61 10.71
N ALA A 131 9.83 -2.43 9.74
CA ALA A 131 8.83 -1.36 9.76
C ALA A 131 7.95 -1.42 11.02
N PHE A 132 7.50 -2.63 11.40
CA PHE A 132 6.66 -2.83 12.57
C PHE A 132 7.36 -2.61 13.91
N ASN A 133 8.69 -2.71 13.95
CA ASN A 133 9.48 -2.44 15.16
C ASN A 133 9.92 -0.97 15.29
N LEU A 134 9.68 -0.13 14.27
CA LEU A 134 9.98 1.30 14.33
C LEU A 134 8.82 2.08 14.93
N SER A 135 9.11 3.13 15.69
CA SER A 135 8.12 4.06 16.24
C SER A 135 7.74 5.14 15.22
N GLY A 136 6.54 5.72 15.40
CA GLY A 136 6.00 6.77 14.54
C GLY A 136 5.59 6.28 13.15
N PRO A 137 5.27 7.20 12.22
CA PRO A 137 4.84 6.85 10.87
C PRO A 137 6.04 6.34 10.04
N ILE A 138 5.79 5.31 9.23
CA ILE A 138 6.78 4.73 8.31
C ILE A 138 6.19 4.67 6.90
N LEU A 139 6.95 5.15 5.92
CA LEU A 139 6.70 4.89 4.51
C LEU A 139 7.49 3.64 4.08
N LEU A 140 6.78 2.57 3.75
CA LEU A 140 7.34 1.32 3.22
C LEU A 140 6.98 1.21 1.75
N GLU A 141 7.91 1.53 0.87
CA GLU A 141 7.75 1.38 -0.57
C GLU A 141 8.02 -0.06 -1.01
N ILE A 142 7.14 -0.61 -1.82
CA ILE A 142 7.32 -1.89 -2.51
C ILE A 142 7.52 -1.56 -3.99
N ASP A 143 8.73 -1.71 -4.50
CA ASP A 143 9.04 -1.51 -5.92
C ASP A 143 8.56 -2.72 -6.71
N ILE A 144 7.32 -2.66 -7.19
CA ILE A 144 6.66 -3.76 -7.89
C ILE A 144 7.42 -4.13 -9.17
N ASN A 145 7.95 -3.13 -9.88
CA ASN A 145 8.69 -3.35 -11.13
C ASN A 145 10.00 -4.11 -10.89
N SER A 146 10.63 -3.96 -9.72
CA SER A 146 11.83 -4.71 -9.35
C SER A 146 11.53 -6.14 -8.86
N ILE A 147 10.33 -6.39 -8.32
CA ILE A 147 9.95 -7.72 -7.79
C ILE A 147 9.62 -8.71 -8.91
N GLY A 148 8.98 -8.26 -9.99
CA GLY A 148 8.69 -9.08 -11.17
C GLY A 148 7.28 -8.89 -11.72
N GLU A 149 6.91 -9.69 -12.72
CA GLU A 149 5.57 -9.65 -13.31
C GLU A 149 4.51 -10.06 -12.29
N LEU A 150 3.50 -9.20 -12.12
CA LEU A 150 2.36 -9.51 -11.27
C LEU A 150 1.42 -10.52 -11.94
N PRO A 151 0.84 -11.46 -11.18
CA PRO A 151 -0.18 -12.35 -11.70
C PRO A 151 -1.41 -11.56 -12.17
N ARG A 152 -2.11 -12.05 -13.20
CA ARG A 152 -3.35 -11.41 -13.68
C ARG A 152 -4.40 -11.41 -12.57
N TYR A 153 -4.76 -10.20 -12.12
CA TYR A 153 -5.57 -9.95 -10.92
C TYR A 153 -7.07 -10.25 -11.11
N PHE A 154 -7.57 -10.20 -12.33
CA PHE A 154 -8.98 -10.40 -12.64
C PHE A 154 -9.14 -11.51 -13.68
N ILE A 155 -9.70 -12.65 -13.26
CA ILE A 155 -10.34 -13.60 -14.17
C ILE A 155 -11.73 -13.03 -14.44
N PRO A 156 -12.05 -12.64 -15.68
CA PRO A 156 -13.40 -12.21 -16.01
C PRO A 156 -14.42 -13.28 -15.59
N PRO A 157 -15.60 -12.91 -15.07
CA PRO A 157 -16.66 -13.88 -14.83
C PRO A 157 -16.88 -14.72 -16.09
N PRO A 158 -17.11 -16.04 -15.98
CA PRO A 158 -17.11 -16.97 -17.12
C PRO A 158 -18.10 -16.64 -18.25
N PHE A 159 -18.96 -15.64 -18.07
CA PHE A 159 -19.97 -15.17 -19.03
C PHE A 159 -19.49 -14.04 -19.94
N THR A 160 -18.20 -13.67 -19.90
CA THR A 160 -17.63 -12.55 -20.68
C THR A 160 -16.85 -12.98 -21.93
N GLU A 161 -16.82 -14.28 -22.26
CA GLU A 161 -16.47 -14.72 -23.61
C GLU A 161 -17.62 -14.35 -24.56
N LYS A 162 -17.43 -13.27 -25.32
CA LYS A 162 -18.16 -12.97 -26.55
C LYS A 162 -17.17 -12.76 -27.68
#